data_AF-A0A7S0J0W5-F1
#
_entry.id   AF-A0A7S0J0W5-F1
#
_cell.length_a   1.000
_cell.length_b   1.000
_cell.length_c   1.000
_cell.angle_alpha   90.00
_cell.angle_beta   90.00
_cell.angle_gamma   90.00
#
_symmetry.space_group_name_H-M   'P 1'
#
loop_
_entity.id
_entity.type
_entity.pdbx_description
1 polymer ?
#
loop_
_entity_poly.entity_id
_entity_poly.type
_entity_poly.pdbx_seq_one_letter_code
_entity_poly.pdbx_strand_id
1 'polypeptide(L)'
;NGSAARLWRDEYALGAQPGFPGGAVWDLVTLFLLCSAAGRLVSLAGLPPLAGMLLTGFALRAVNLVGGITPLLNSKVRDVALALIMARAGLGLELGRLWRERGIMTALAVLPCLVECAAIAAVATLSGYLELRWGLLLGFVVADVSPAVTVPLLMDLISAGYGREKAIPSVLLAGGSLNSVVAIVGYGTVFSLLFASSLPSWAPLALGLAEIFLFGLALGCACGRGMAALWPHASTAERVALLLCAAAVLISAGKKVGGKKVGG
;
A
#
# COMPACT_ATOMS: atom_id res chain seq x y z
N ASN A 1 -29.08 39.68 16.92
CA ASN A 1 -29.09 38.20 16.90
C ASN A 1 -27.68 37.61 16.68
N GLY A 2 -26.68 38.05 17.47
CA GLY A 2 -25.26 37.70 17.27
C GLY A 2 -24.65 36.82 18.38
N SER A 3 -25.44 36.44 19.38
CA SER A 3 -25.06 35.55 20.48
C SER A 3 -25.27 34.08 20.10
N ALA A 4 -26.40 33.74 19.46
CA ALA A 4 -26.64 32.40 18.94
C ALA A 4 -25.60 32.01 17.86
N ALA A 5 -25.32 32.87 16.90
CA ALA A 5 -24.32 32.62 15.85
C ALA A 5 -22.86 32.55 16.35
N ARG A 6 -22.60 32.93 17.61
CA ARG A 6 -21.32 32.70 18.29
C ARG A 6 -21.32 31.35 19.02
N LEU A 7 -22.38 31.03 19.76
CA LEU A 7 -22.58 29.71 20.38
C LEU A 7 -22.50 28.55 19.37
N TRP A 8 -23.16 28.69 18.21
CA TRP A 8 -23.05 27.70 17.13
C TRP A 8 -21.62 27.60 16.57
N ARG A 9 -20.89 28.72 16.49
CA ARG A 9 -19.50 28.73 15.99
C ARG A 9 -18.53 28.13 17.00
N ASP A 10 -18.80 28.33 18.29
CA ASP A 10 -18.00 27.83 19.40
C ASP A 10 -18.28 26.35 19.68
N GLU A 11 -19.51 25.84 19.51
CA GLU A 11 -19.83 24.40 19.56
C GLU A 11 -19.18 23.62 18.40
N TYR A 12 -19.24 24.16 17.17
CA TYR A 12 -18.49 23.57 16.05
C TYR A 12 -16.98 23.70 16.24
N ALA A 13 -16.49 24.76 16.89
CA ALA A 13 -15.05 24.91 17.19
C ALA A 13 -14.58 23.99 18.33
N LEU A 14 -15.45 23.65 19.29
CA LEU A 14 -15.17 22.72 20.40
C LEU A 14 -15.28 21.25 19.94
N GLY A 15 -16.24 20.93 19.08
CA GLY A 15 -16.36 19.60 18.43
C GLY A 15 -15.35 19.35 17.30
N ALA A 16 -14.75 20.40 16.74
CA ALA A 16 -13.69 20.32 15.73
C ALA A 16 -12.27 20.43 16.29
N GLN A 17 -12.09 20.48 17.62
CA GLN A 17 -10.76 20.41 18.20
C GLN A 17 -10.22 18.98 18.00
N PRO A 18 -9.02 18.81 17.41
CA PRO A 18 -8.52 17.49 17.04
C PRO A 18 -8.49 16.49 18.20
N GLY A 19 -8.32 16.97 19.45
CA GLY A 19 -8.15 16.16 20.65
C GLY A 19 -9.41 15.81 21.44
N PHE A 20 -10.59 16.33 21.08
CA PHE A 20 -11.85 15.99 21.78
C PHE A 20 -12.57 14.80 21.11
N PRO A 21 -13.49 14.12 21.81
CA PRO A 21 -14.30 13.04 21.24
C PRO A 21 -15.00 13.46 19.94
N GLY A 22 -14.77 12.72 18.84
CA GLY A 22 -15.24 13.07 17.49
C GLY A 22 -14.24 13.89 16.67
N GLY A 23 -13.13 14.34 17.27
CA GLY A 23 -12.01 14.98 16.60
C GLY A 23 -11.05 13.98 15.96
N ALA A 24 -10.35 14.38 14.90
CA ALA A 24 -9.50 13.49 14.11
C ALA A 24 -8.38 12.78 14.90
N VAL A 25 -7.75 13.46 15.88
CA VAL A 25 -6.66 12.86 16.67
C VAL A 25 -7.23 11.92 17.73
N TRP A 26 -8.29 12.32 18.42
CA TRP A 26 -9.00 11.45 19.36
C TRP A 26 -9.43 10.13 18.70
N ASP A 27 -10.02 10.24 17.53
CA ASP A 27 -10.53 9.12 16.75
C ASP A 27 -9.41 8.18 16.29
N LEU A 28 -8.28 8.73 15.82
CA LEU A 28 -7.10 7.94 15.46
C LEU A 28 -6.51 7.21 16.67
N VAL A 29 -6.41 7.87 17.82
CA VAL A 29 -5.91 7.26 19.06
C VAL A 29 -6.85 6.17 19.54
N THR A 30 -8.16 6.44 19.55
CA THR A 30 -9.19 5.48 19.96
C THR A 30 -9.16 4.25 19.06
N LEU A 31 -9.13 4.46 17.74
CA LEU A 31 -9.02 3.37 16.76
C LEU A 31 -7.74 2.57 16.98
N PHE A 32 -6.60 3.24 17.15
CA PHE A 32 -5.32 2.57 17.39
C PHE A 32 -5.34 1.70 18.66
N LEU A 33 -5.83 2.22 19.77
CA LEU A 33 -5.87 1.51 21.05
C LEU A 33 -6.82 0.32 21.00
N LEU A 34 -8.04 0.52 20.53
CA LEU A 34 -9.07 -0.53 20.49
C LEU A 34 -8.72 -1.63 19.50
N CYS A 35 -8.29 -1.28 18.28
CA CYS A 35 -7.86 -2.27 17.30
C CYS A 35 -6.62 -3.04 17.77
N SER A 36 -5.65 -2.38 18.41
CA SER A 36 -4.46 -3.05 18.95
C SER A 36 -4.79 -4.01 20.09
N ALA A 37 -5.68 -3.60 21.00
CA ALA A 37 -6.15 -4.46 22.09
C ALA A 37 -6.89 -5.69 21.54
N ALA A 38 -7.83 -5.49 20.62
CA ALA A 38 -8.56 -6.58 19.99
C ALA A 38 -7.65 -7.52 19.19
N GLY A 39 -6.67 -6.97 18.45
CA GLY A 39 -5.68 -7.78 17.73
C GLY A 39 -4.87 -8.68 18.67
N ARG A 40 -4.49 -8.18 19.85
CA ARG A 40 -3.82 -8.99 20.87
C ARG A 40 -4.76 -10.06 21.44
N LEU A 41 -6.01 -9.72 21.74
CA LEU A 41 -7.00 -10.68 22.25
C LEU A 41 -7.25 -11.82 21.26
N VAL A 42 -7.42 -11.49 19.97
CA VAL A 42 -7.60 -12.47 18.91
C VAL A 42 -6.35 -13.33 18.71
N SER A 43 -5.16 -12.77 18.91
CA SER A 43 -3.91 -13.54 18.87
C SER A 43 -3.80 -14.58 19.97
N LEU A 44 -4.40 -14.35 21.15
CA LEU A 44 -4.44 -15.34 22.22
C LEU A 44 -5.29 -16.57 21.86
N ALA A 45 -6.26 -16.39 20.96
CA ALA A 45 -7.08 -17.48 20.43
C ALA A 45 -6.42 -18.22 19.25
N GLY A 46 -5.16 -17.90 18.89
CA GLY A 46 -4.43 -18.51 17.79
C GLY A 46 -4.78 -17.97 16.40
N LEU A 47 -5.57 -16.89 16.32
CA LEU A 47 -5.95 -16.24 15.06
C LEU A 47 -5.01 -15.07 14.71
N PRO A 48 -4.86 -14.70 13.42
CA PRO A 48 -4.04 -13.56 13.02
C PRO A 48 -4.54 -12.25 13.67
N PRO A 49 -3.66 -11.44 14.29
CA PRO A 49 -4.04 -10.19 14.96
C PRO A 49 -4.83 -9.22 14.06
N LEU A 50 -4.54 -9.23 12.76
CA LEU A 50 -5.21 -8.41 11.76
C LEU A 50 -6.71 -8.69 11.65
N ALA A 51 -7.15 -9.93 11.85
CA ALA A 51 -8.56 -10.27 11.85
C ALA A 51 -9.29 -9.51 12.97
N GLY A 52 -8.71 -9.48 14.18
CA GLY A 52 -9.24 -8.72 15.31
C GLY A 52 -9.24 -7.21 15.06
N MET A 53 -8.17 -6.68 14.47
CA MET A 53 -8.08 -5.26 14.11
C MET A 53 -9.15 -4.86 13.08
N LEU A 54 -9.38 -5.69 12.05
CA LEU A 54 -10.39 -5.44 11.01
C LEU A 54 -11.81 -5.51 11.57
N LEU A 55 -12.15 -6.57 12.30
CA LEU A 55 -13.47 -6.74 12.92
C LEU A 55 -13.80 -5.58 13.86
N THR A 56 -12.82 -5.13 14.65
CA THR A 56 -12.98 -3.98 15.54
C THR A 56 -13.21 -2.70 14.75
N GLY A 57 -12.47 -2.47 13.66
CA GLY A 57 -12.71 -1.34 12.76
C GLY A 57 -14.13 -1.33 12.20
N PHE A 58 -14.64 -2.48 11.75
CA PHE A 58 -16.02 -2.62 11.30
C PHE A 58 -17.04 -2.33 12.41
N ALA A 59 -16.83 -2.89 13.61
CA ALA A 59 -17.70 -2.66 14.76
C ALA A 59 -17.75 -1.18 15.16
N LEU A 60 -16.58 -0.53 15.25
CA LEU A 60 -16.46 0.90 15.57
C LEU A 60 -17.17 1.79 14.54
N ARG A 61 -17.10 1.42 13.25
CA ARG A 61 -17.85 2.10 12.20
C ARG A 61 -19.35 1.88 12.34
N ALA A 62 -19.78 0.65 12.65
CA ALA A 62 -21.20 0.32 12.82
C ALA A 62 -21.85 1.07 13.98
N VAL A 63 -21.14 1.26 15.10
CA VAL A 63 -21.63 2.05 16.24
C VAL A 63 -21.39 3.57 16.10
N ASN A 64 -20.84 4.02 14.97
CA ASN A 64 -20.48 5.43 14.72
C ASN A 64 -19.61 6.07 15.81
N LEU A 65 -18.73 5.27 16.45
CA LEU A 65 -17.87 5.75 17.54
C LEU A 65 -16.64 6.52 17.03
N VAL A 66 -16.39 6.45 15.72
CA VAL A 66 -15.27 7.10 15.02
C VAL A 66 -15.81 7.83 13.78
N GLY A 67 -15.97 9.15 13.88
CA GLY A 67 -16.59 10.02 12.87
C GLY A 67 -15.68 11.13 12.32
N GLY A 68 -14.61 11.50 13.04
CA GLY A 68 -13.66 12.55 12.71
C GLY A 68 -12.59 12.14 11.69
N ILE A 69 -12.49 10.87 11.31
CA ILE A 69 -11.55 10.40 10.28
C ILE A 69 -12.13 10.68 8.89
N THR A 70 -11.66 11.75 8.26
CA THR A 70 -12.02 12.07 6.88
C THR A 70 -11.39 11.07 5.89
N PRO A 71 -11.99 10.84 4.71
CA PRO A 71 -11.40 10.00 3.67
C PRO A 71 -9.99 10.46 3.25
N LEU A 72 -9.77 11.78 3.26
CA LEU A 72 -8.45 12.38 2.98
C LEU A 72 -7.43 11.97 4.04
N LEU A 73 -7.76 12.09 5.33
CA LEU A 73 -6.87 11.68 6.42
C LEU A 73 -6.58 10.18 6.36
N ASN A 74 -7.59 9.34 6.15
CA ASN A 74 -7.44 7.90 5.99
C ASN A 74 -6.45 7.54 4.86
N SER A 75 -6.61 8.17 3.69
CA SER A 75 -5.68 7.97 2.58
C SER A 75 -4.25 8.36 2.94
N LYS A 76 -4.06 9.51 3.62
CA LYS A 76 -2.72 9.98 4.00
C LYS A 76 -2.05 9.07 5.03
N VAL A 77 -2.78 8.62 6.05
CA VAL A 77 -2.26 7.68 7.06
C VAL A 77 -1.88 6.36 6.41
N ARG A 78 -2.72 5.82 5.52
CA ARG A 78 -2.42 4.58 4.79
C ARG A 78 -1.19 4.72 3.90
N ASP A 79 -1.05 5.82 3.17
CA ASP A 79 0.10 6.08 2.29
C ASP A 79 1.41 6.10 3.10
N VAL A 80 1.42 6.81 4.24
CA VAL A 80 2.59 6.87 5.13
C VAL A 80 2.90 5.51 5.74
N ALA A 81 1.89 4.79 6.23
CA ALA A 81 2.07 3.47 6.82
C ALA A 81 2.65 2.47 5.82
N LEU A 82 2.09 2.39 4.61
CA LEU A 82 2.61 1.53 3.54
C LEU A 82 4.04 1.91 3.17
N ALA A 83 4.34 3.20 3.04
CA ALA A 83 5.68 3.64 2.70
C ALA A 83 6.70 3.26 3.79
N LEU A 84 6.36 3.38 5.07
CA LEU A 84 7.21 2.94 6.17
C LEU A 84 7.43 1.42 6.17
N ILE A 85 6.38 0.63 5.94
CA ILE A 85 6.46 -0.83 5.86
C ILE A 85 7.37 -1.24 4.69
N MET A 86 7.21 -0.65 3.52
CA MET A 86 8.05 -0.91 2.33
C MET A 86 9.49 -0.44 2.51
N ALA A 87 9.70 0.74 3.10
CA ALA A 87 11.04 1.24 3.35
C ALA A 87 11.81 0.34 4.34
N ARG A 88 11.14 -0.12 5.40
CA ARG A 88 11.69 -1.11 6.33
C ARG A 88 12.00 -2.44 5.63
N ALA A 89 11.10 -2.92 4.76
CA ALA A 89 11.31 -4.12 3.97
C ALA A 89 12.57 -4.03 3.10
N GLY A 90 12.73 -2.93 2.37
CA GLY A 90 13.85 -2.70 1.46
C GLY A 90 15.20 -2.62 2.18
N LEU A 91 15.25 -1.97 3.35
CA LEU A 91 16.47 -1.90 4.18
C LEU A 91 16.89 -3.27 4.75
N GLY A 92 15.97 -4.23 4.87
CA GLY A 92 16.23 -5.59 5.32
C GLY A 92 16.72 -6.56 4.24
N LEU A 93 16.83 -6.11 2.97
CA LEU A 93 17.19 -6.98 1.85
C LEU A 93 18.71 -7.10 1.63
N GLU A 94 19.20 -8.33 1.49
CA GLU A 94 20.57 -8.61 1.05
C GLU A 94 20.65 -8.66 -0.49
N LEU A 95 20.94 -7.51 -1.12
CA LEU A 95 20.94 -7.35 -2.59
C LEU A 95 21.81 -8.39 -3.33
N GLY A 96 22.99 -8.73 -2.79
CA GLY A 96 23.90 -9.69 -3.42
C GLY A 96 23.28 -11.09 -3.59
N ARG A 97 22.51 -11.55 -2.60
CA ARG A 97 21.79 -12.83 -2.68
C ARG A 97 20.60 -12.73 -3.63
N LEU A 98 19.89 -11.60 -3.60
CA LEU A 98 18.74 -11.38 -4.47
C LEU A 98 19.12 -11.37 -5.95
N TRP A 99 20.28 -10.80 -6.29
CA TRP A 99 20.80 -10.80 -7.66
C TRP A 99 21.09 -12.20 -8.18
N ARG A 100 21.53 -13.13 -7.31
CA ARG A 100 21.76 -14.53 -7.67
C ARG A 100 20.44 -15.24 -7.97
N GLU A 101 19.41 -14.99 -7.15
CA GLU A 101 18.09 -15.62 -7.27
C GLU A 101 17.09 -14.81 -8.12
N ARG A 102 17.58 -13.86 -8.93
CA ARG A 102 16.73 -12.91 -9.68
C ARG A 102 15.71 -13.60 -10.59
N GLY A 103 16.08 -14.74 -11.20
CA GLY A 103 15.19 -15.47 -12.09
C GLY A 103 14.00 -16.07 -11.35
N ILE A 104 14.24 -16.66 -10.18
CA ILE A 104 13.18 -17.21 -9.31
C ILE A 104 12.31 -16.07 -8.80
N MET A 105 12.92 -14.97 -8.34
CA MET A 105 12.21 -13.79 -7.88
C MET A 105 11.26 -13.23 -8.96
N THR A 106 11.74 -13.04 -10.19
CA THR A 106 10.89 -12.51 -11.27
C THR A 106 9.82 -13.50 -11.71
N ALA A 107 10.15 -14.79 -11.78
CA ALA A 107 9.19 -15.82 -12.12
C ALA A 107 8.06 -15.88 -11.08
N LEU A 108 8.41 -15.84 -9.80
CA LEU A 108 7.46 -15.84 -8.69
C LEU A 108 6.61 -14.56 -8.63
N ALA A 109 7.16 -13.42 -9.04
CA ALA A 109 6.41 -12.16 -9.07
C ALA A 109 5.42 -12.08 -10.24
N VAL A 110 5.79 -12.62 -11.41
CA VAL A 110 5.03 -12.42 -12.66
C VAL A 110 4.12 -13.61 -12.97
N LEU A 111 4.64 -14.84 -12.94
CA LEU A 111 3.89 -16.00 -13.42
C LEU A 111 2.67 -16.31 -12.55
N PRO A 112 2.77 -16.40 -11.20
CA PRO A 112 1.60 -16.58 -10.34
C PRO A 112 0.59 -15.46 -10.51
N CYS A 113 1.03 -14.20 -10.52
CA CYS A 113 0.15 -13.03 -10.69
C CYS A 113 -0.70 -13.12 -11.98
N LEU A 114 -0.06 -13.45 -13.11
CA LEU A 114 -0.76 -13.56 -14.38
C LEU A 114 -1.68 -14.78 -14.44
N VAL A 115 -1.27 -15.91 -13.87
CA VAL A 115 -2.09 -17.14 -13.82
C VAL A 115 -3.29 -16.94 -12.91
N GLU A 116 -3.11 -16.36 -11.73
CA GLU A 116 -4.20 -16.02 -10.79
C GLU A 116 -5.16 -15.02 -11.41
N CYS A 117 -4.65 -13.94 -12.02
CA CYS A 117 -5.48 -12.96 -12.73
C CYS A 117 -6.30 -13.62 -13.86
N ALA A 118 -5.67 -14.46 -14.69
CA ALA A 118 -6.34 -15.17 -15.77
C ALA A 118 -7.40 -16.15 -15.24
N ALA A 119 -7.10 -16.88 -14.16
CA ALA A 119 -8.04 -17.80 -13.53
C ALA A 119 -9.26 -17.06 -12.96
N ILE A 120 -9.04 -15.95 -12.25
CA ILE A 120 -10.12 -15.11 -11.68
C ILE A 120 -10.96 -14.49 -12.79
N ALA A 121 -10.32 -13.98 -13.83
CA ALA A 121 -11.01 -13.43 -15.00
C ALA A 121 -11.85 -14.50 -15.72
N ALA A 122 -11.30 -15.70 -15.90
CA ALA A 122 -12.02 -16.83 -16.49
C ALA A 122 -13.23 -17.21 -15.65
N VAL A 123 -13.08 -17.38 -14.33
CA VAL A 123 -14.19 -17.70 -13.43
C VAL A 123 -15.26 -16.61 -13.46
N ALA A 124 -14.87 -15.33 -13.39
CA ALA A 124 -15.80 -14.21 -13.43
C ALA A 124 -16.59 -14.13 -14.75
N THR A 125 -15.92 -14.41 -15.87
CA THR A 125 -16.52 -14.38 -17.21
C THR A 125 -17.44 -15.57 -17.45
N LEU A 126 -16.99 -16.77 -17.07
CA LEU A 126 -17.76 -18.01 -17.22
C LEU A 126 -19.01 -18.05 -16.32
N SER A 127 -18.96 -17.37 -15.17
CA SER A 127 -20.10 -17.25 -14.27
C SER A 127 -21.18 -16.27 -14.80
N GLY A 128 -20.92 -15.59 -15.92
CA GLY A 128 -21.85 -14.64 -16.53
C GLY A 128 -21.98 -13.30 -15.80
N TYR A 129 -21.19 -13.06 -14.75
CA TYR A 129 -21.28 -11.83 -13.96
C TYR A 129 -20.57 -10.64 -14.63
N LEU A 130 -19.47 -10.88 -15.36
CA LEU A 130 -18.63 -9.83 -15.92
C LEU A 130 -18.13 -10.19 -17.32
N GLU A 131 -17.94 -9.20 -18.18
CA GLU A 131 -17.21 -9.41 -19.44
C GLU A 131 -15.71 -9.60 -19.17
N LEU A 132 -14.98 -10.23 -20.10
CA LEU A 132 -13.55 -10.55 -19.95
C LEU A 132 -12.69 -9.37 -19.47
N ARG A 133 -12.92 -8.17 -20.01
CA ARG A 133 -12.13 -6.98 -19.63
C ARG A 133 -12.36 -6.57 -18.17
N TRP A 134 -13.59 -6.64 -17.69
CA TRP A 134 -13.94 -6.41 -16.29
C TRP A 134 -13.45 -7.54 -15.39
N GLY A 135 -13.51 -8.78 -15.88
CA GLY A 135 -12.90 -9.94 -15.23
C GLY A 135 -11.38 -9.78 -15.06
N LEU A 136 -10.68 -9.24 -16.05
CA LEU A 136 -9.24 -8.96 -15.98
C LEU A 136 -8.92 -7.83 -15.00
N LEU A 137 -9.74 -6.76 -14.93
CA LEU A 137 -9.59 -5.74 -13.90
C LEU A 137 -9.72 -6.35 -12.50
N LEU A 138 -10.76 -7.15 -12.27
CA LEU A 138 -10.97 -7.86 -11.01
C LEU A 138 -9.80 -8.79 -10.70
N GLY A 139 -9.34 -9.54 -11.70
CA GLY A 139 -8.20 -10.45 -11.60
C GLY A 139 -6.94 -9.75 -11.11
N PHE A 140 -6.58 -8.59 -11.68
CA PHE A 140 -5.41 -7.83 -11.23
C PHE A 140 -5.56 -7.24 -9.83
N VAL A 141 -6.77 -6.84 -9.41
CA VAL A 141 -7.02 -6.36 -8.05
C VAL A 141 -6.87 -7.48 -7.02
N VAL A 142 -7.35 -8.69 -7.36
CA VAL A 142 -7.34 -9.83 -6.43
C VAL A 142 -6.00 -10.55 -6.41
N ALA A 143 -5.27 -10.60 -7.52
CA ALA A 143 -3.93 -11.21 -7.62
C ALA A 143 -2.81 -10.35 -6.98
N ASP A 144 -3.10 -9.12 -6.55
CA ASP A 144 -2.13 -8.32 -5.81
C ASP A 144 -1.97 -8.83 -4.37
N VAL A 145 -0.74 -9.16 -4.00
CA VAL A 145 -0.39 -9.63 -2.66
C VAL A 145 -0.23 -8.43 -1.73
N SER A 146 -0.97 -8.41 -0.62
CA SER A 146 -0.96 -7.26 0.28
C SER A 146 0.38 -7.10 1.03
N PRO A 147 1.10 -5.97 0.85
CA PRO A 147 2.35 -5.72 1.55
C PRO A 147 2.19 -5.51 3.06
N ALA A 148 1.04 -4.96 3.49
CA ALA A 148 0.81 -4.61 4.89
C ALA A 148 0.81 -5.83 5.82
N VAL A 149 0.54 -7.01 5.29
CA VAL A 149 0.42 -8.26 6.05
C VAL A 149 1.62 -9.16 5.83
N THR A 150 2.06 -9.28 4.57
CA THR A 150 3.14 -10.21 4.20
C THR A 150 4.52 -9.70 4.61
N VAL A 151 4.78 -8.39 4.52
CA VAL A 151 6.10 -7.84 4.86
C VAL A 151 6.46 -7.99 6.33
N PRO A 152 5.60 -7.63 7.31
CA PRO A 152 5.92 -7.85 8.72
C PRO A 152 6.22 -9.33 9.02
N LEU A 153 5.37 -10.24 8.51
CA LEU A 153 5.55 -11.68 8.66
C LEU A 153 6.90 -12.17 8.10
N LEU A 154 7.25 -11.75 6.88
CA LEU A 154 8.52 -12.15 6.26
C LEU A 154 9.73 -11.56 7.00
N MET A 155 9.63 -10.33 7.51
CA MET A 155 10.67 -9.74 8.37
C MET A 155 10.85 -10.51 9.67
N ASP A 156 9.75 -10.94 10.30
CA ASP A 156 9.78 -11.73 11.52
C ASP A 156 10.46 -13.09 11.25
N LEU A 157 10.14 -13.76 10.13
CA LEU A 157 10.80 -14.99 9.71
C LEU A 157 12.30 -14.83 9.45
N ILE A 158 12.72 -13.71 8.83
CA ILE A 158 14.15 -13.39 8.64
C ILE A 158 14.84 -13.20 9.99
N SER A 159 14.20 -12.47 10.91
CA SER A 159 14.75 -12.20 12.25
C SER A 159 14.88 -13.48 13.09
N ALA A 160 13.95 -14.42 12.92
CA ALA A 160 13.98 -15.73 13.56
C ALA A 160 14.93 -16.73 12.86
N GLY A 161 15.57 -16.33 11.75
CA GLY A 161 16.55 -17.15 11.03
C GLY A 161 15.96 -18.21 10.09
N TYR A 162 14.65 -18.24 9.88
CA TYR A 162 14.00 -19.22 9.00
C TYR A 162 14.35 -18.97 7.53
N GLY A 163 14.72 -20.02 6.80
CA GLY A 163 14.94 -19.96 5.34
C GLY A 163 16.12 -19.06 4.90
N ARG A 164 17.02 -18.69 5.82
CA ARG A 164 18.13 -17.75 5.56
C ARG A 164 19.15 -18.27 4.55
N GLU A 165 19.47 -19.56 4.58
CA GLU A 165 20.47 -20.17 3.69
C GLU A 165 20.07 -20.05 2.20
N LYS A 166 18.79 -20.31 1.92
CA LYS A 166 18.21 -20.21 0.58
C LYS A 166 17.63 -18.83 0.27
N ALA A 167 17.78 -17.87 1.18
CA ALA A 167 17.21 -16.52 1.08
C ALA A 167 15.71 -16.49 0.75
N ILE A 168 14.94 -17.52 1.14
CA ILE A 168 13.53 -17.67 0.72
C ILE A 168 12.70 -16.46 1.14
N PRO A 169 12.69 -16.02 2.42
CA PRO A 169 11.88 -14.87 2.81
C PRO A 169 12.31 -13.57 2.11
N SER A 170 13.60 -13.39 1.83
CA SER A 170 14.11 -12.21 1.11
C SER A 170 13.66 -12.20 -0.36
N VAL A 171 13.69 -13.36 -1.02
CA VAL A 171 13.17 -13.53 -2.39
C VAL A 171 11.66 -13.31 -2.42
N LEU A 172 10.91 -13.86 -1.46
CA LEU A 172 9.47 -13.63 -1.32
C LEU A 172 9.14 -12.14 -1.10
N LEU A 173 9.93 -11.45 -0.26
CA LEU A 173 9.72 -10.03 0.04
C LEU A 173 9.92 -9.14 -1.20
N ALA A 174 11.04 -9.35 -1.91
CA ALA A 174 11.35 -8.61 -3.12
C ALA A 174 10.39 -8.98 -4.27
N GLY A 175 10.09 -10.27 -4.43
CA GLY A 175 9.14 -10.79 -5.40
C GLY A 175 7.73 -10.27 -5.17
N GLY A 176 7.27 -10.18 -3.92
CA GLY A 176 5.98 -9.60 -3.55
C GLY A 176 5.88 -8.12 -3.90
N SER A 177 6.98 -7.36 -3.73
CA SER A 177 7.02 -5.95 -4.14
C SER A 177 6.94 -5.80 -5.67
N LEU A 178 7.61 -6.69 -6.42
CA LEU A 178 7.52 -6.74 -7.88
C LEU A 178 6.12 -7.19 -8.35
N ASN A 179 5.50 -8.14 -7.64
CA ASN A 179 4.13 -8.59 -7.89
C ASN A 179 3.16 -7.41 -7.86
N SER A 180 3.24 -6.56 -6.82
CA SER A 180 2.38 -5.38 -6.73
C SER A 180 2.60 -4.38 -7.87
N VAL A 181 3.83 -4.18 -8.34
CA VAL A 181 4.09 -3.35 -9.51
C VAL A 181 3.45 -3.94 -10.76
N VAL A 182 3.59 -5.25 -10.99
CA VAL A 182 2.99 -5.97 -12.13
C VAL A 182 1.46 -5.87 -12.08
N ALA A 183 0.85 -6.10 -10.92
CA ALA A 183 -0.60 -6.02 -10.74
C ALA A 183 -1.14 -4.61 -10.96
N ILE A 184 -0.49 -3.57 -10.41
CA ILE A 184 -0.89 -2.17 -10.58
C ILE A 184 -0.78 -1.74 -12.05
N VAL A 185 0.30 -2.12 -12.74
CA VAL A 185 0.48 -1.78 -14.15
C VAL A 185 -0.50 -2.54 -15.03
N GLY A 186 -0.70 -3.84 -14.76
CA GLY A 186 -1.70 -4.66 -15.45
C GLY A 186 -3.11 -4.09 -15.30
N TYR A 187 -3.50 -3.73 -14.07
CA TYR A 187 -4.77 -3.03 -13.79
C TYR A 187 -4.86 -1.74 -14.61
N GLY A 188 -3.84 -0.88 -14.54
CA GLY A 188 -3.82 0.40 -15.27
C GLY A 188 -3.93 0.23 -16.79
N THR A 189 -3.25 -0.77 -17.36
CA THR A 189 -3.31 -1.09 -18.79
C THR A 189 -4.73 -1.54 -19.18
N VAL A 190 -5.34 -2.47 -18.45
CA VAL A 190 -6.71 -2.93 -18.74
C VAL A 190 -7.73 -1.80 -18.53
N PHE A 191 -7.54 -0.98 -17.50
CA PHE A 191 -8.40 0.17 -17.20
C PHE A 191 -8.37 1.18 -18.35
N SER A 192 -7.16 1.53 -18.82
CA SER A 192 -7.01 2.40 -19.98
C SER A 192 -7.60 1.78 -21.25
N LEU A 193 -7.52 0.47 -21.47
CA LEU A 193 -8.15 -0.19 -22.63
C LEU A 193 -9.68 -0.19 -22.57
N LEU A 194 -10.26 -0.09 -21.38
CA LEU A 194 -11.72 -0.01 -21.19
C LEU A 194 -12.25 1.41 -21.42
N PHE A 195 -11.51 2.43 -20.96
CA PHE A 195 -12.02 3.81 -20.91
C PHE A 195 -11.34 4.78 -21.89
N ALA A 196 -10.13 4.49 -22.39
CA ALA A 196 -9.46 5.33 -23.37
C ALA A 196 -9.80 4.87 -24.79
N SER A 197 -10.79 5.54 -25.40
CA SER A 197 -11.31 5.22 -26.73
C SER A 197 -10.44 5.71 -27.90
N SER A 198 -9.48 6.62 -27.64
CA SER A 198 -8.69 7.30 -28.68
C SER A 198 -7.26 6.77 -28.86
N LEU A 199 -6.81 5.86 -28.00
CA LEU A 199 -5.43 5.34 -28.03
C LEU A 199 -5.37 3.98 -28.74
N PRO A 200 -4.31 3.72 -29.54
CA PRO A 200 -4.03 2.37 -30.06
C PRO A 200 -3.90 1.35 -28.92
N SER A 201 -4.33 0.11 -29.15
CA SER A 201 -4.36 -0.96 -28.13
C SER A 201 -3.02 -1.28 -27.47
N TRP A 202 -1.90 -0.95 -28.13
CA TRP A 202 -0.55 -1.13 -27.57
C TRP A 202 -0.09 0.03 -26.66
N ALA A 203 -0.67 1.22 -26.82
CA ALA A 203 -0.21 2.43 -26.14
C ALA A 203 -0.36 2.37 -24.61
N PRO A 204 -1.46 1.84 -24.03
CA PRO A 204 -1.58 1.67 -22.58
C PRO A 204 -0.49 0.79 -21.97
N LEU A 205 -0.06 -0.26 -22.67
CA LEU A 205 1.01 -1.14 -22.22
C LEU A 205 2.37 -0.41 -22.27
N ALA A 206 2.65 0.29 -23.37
CA ALA A 206 3.89 1.06 -23.51
C ALA A 206 3.99 2.17 -22.45
N LEU A 207 2.89 2.87 -22.16
CA LEU A 207 2.82 3.89 -21.11
C LEU A 207 2.98 3.29 -19.71
N GLY A 208 2.40 2.11 -19.46
CA GLY A 208 2.60 1.37 -18.21
C GLY A 208 4.06 0.99 -17.99
N LEU A 209 4.71 0.41 -19.00
CA LEU A 209 6.14 0.06 -18.96
C LEU A 209 7.01 1.31 -18.78
N ALA A 210 6.71 2.39 -19.51
CA ALA A 210 7.40 3.66 -19.38
C ALA A 210 7.30 4.20 -17.94
N GLU A 211 6.13 4.11 -17.30
CA GLU A 211 5.95 4.52 -15.91
C GLU A 211 6.82 3.71 -14.93
N ILE A 212 6.91 2.40 -15.11
CA ILE A 212 7.79 1.54 -14.30
C ILE A 212 9.26 1.97 -14.46
N PHE A 213 9.76 2.03 -15.70
CA PHE A 213 11.19 2.19 -15.96
C PHE A 213 11.67 3.63 -15.84
N LEU A 214 10.94 4.60 -16.39
CA LEU A 214 11.37 6.00 -16.43
C LEU A 214 11.05 6.73 -15.13
N PHE A 215 9.89 6.47 -14.52
CA PHE A 215 9.50 7.16 -13.29
C PHE A 215 9.81 6.32 -12.06
N GLY A 216 9.31 5.08 -11.97
CA GLY A 216 9.50 4.22 -10.80
C GLY A 216 10.97 3.93 -10.52
N LEU A 217 11.66 3.31 -11.48
CA LEU A 217 13.04 2.87 -11.29
C LEU A 217 14.02 4.05 -11.22
N ALA A 218 13.94 5.01 -12.16
CA ALA A 218 14.90 6.12 -12.18
C ALA A 218 14.78 7.03 -10.95
N LEU A 219 13.56 7.42 -10.58
CA LEU A 219 13.33 8.26 -9.39
C LEU A 219 13.67 7.48 -8.11
N GLY A 220 13.27 6.21 -8.02
CA GLY A 220 13.60 5.34 -6.90
C GLY A 220 15.12 5.20 -6.71
N CYS A 221 15.87 4.98 -7.80
CA CYS A 221 17.33 4.90 -7.76
C CYS A 221 17.98 6.23 -7.37
N ALA A 222 17.47 7.36 -7.90
CA ALA A 222 17.98 8.69 -7.56
C ALA A 222 17.77 9.00 -6.07
N CYS A 223 16.55 8.80 -5.55
CA CYS A 223 16.24 8.95 -4.13
C CYS A 223 17.07 7.99 -3.26
N GLY A 224 17.18 6.72 -3.65
CA GLY A 224 17.94 5.71 -2.92
C GLY A 224 19.44 6.04 -2.84
N ARG A 225 20.04 6.52 -3.94
CA ARG A 225 21.44 6.98 -3.95
C ARG A 225 21.64 8.21 -3.07
N GLY A 226 20.74 9.18 -3.14
CA GLY A 226 20.78 10.36 -2.27
C GLY A 226 20.72 9.98 -0.79
N MET A 227 19.82 9.06 -0.44
CA MET A 227 19.74 8.52 0.92
C MET A 227 21.02 7.78 1.33
N ALA A 228 21.57 6.93 0.46
CA ALA A 228 22.79 6.18 0.75
C ALA A 228 24.00 7.09 1.03
N ALA A 229 24.08 8.24 0.37
CA ALA A 229 25.15 9.22 0.63
C ALA A 229 25.01 9.92 1.99
N LEU A 230 23.78 10.21 2.42
CA LEU A 230 23.50 10.88 3.70
C LEU A 230 23.46 9.90 4.89
N TRP A 231 23.20 8.62 4.64
CA TRP A 231 22.98 7.59 5.67
C TRP A 231 24.10 7.45 6.71
N PRO A 232 25.41 7.45 6.34
CA PRO A 232 26.49 7.29 7.31
C PRO A 232 26.61 8.45 8.29
N HIS A 233 26.20 9.65 7.88
CA HIS A 233 26.33 10.88 8.65
C HIS A 233 25.09 11.21 9.49
N ALA A 234 23.98 10.51 9.23
CA ALA A 234 22.70 10.75 9.87
C ALA A 234 22.56 9.95 11.19
N SER A 235 22.09 10.64 12.23
CA SER A 235 21.60 10.07 13.49
C SER A 235 20.32 9.23 13.27
N THR A 236 19.90 8.47 14.28
CA THR A 236 18.69 7.63 14.20
C THR A 236 17.44 8.43 13.84
N ALA A 237 17.26 9.62 14.44
CA ALA A 237 16.12 10.49 14.14
C ALA A 237 16.19 11.02 12.70
N GLU A 238 17.37 11.43 12.24
CA GLU A 238 17.58 11.91 10.87
C GLU A 238 17.35 10.80 9.85
N ARG A 239 17.71 9.54 10.14
CA ARG A 239 17.43 8.40 9.25
C ARG A 239 15.93 8.18 9.09
N VAL A 240 15.16 8.26 10.18
CA VAL A 240 13.69 8.18 10.12
C VAL A 240 13.12 9.35 9.32
N ALA A 241 13.62 10.57 9.56
CA ALA A 241 13.19 11.75 8.81
C ALA A 241 13.52 11.61 7.31
N LEU A 242 14.70 11.11 6.95
CA LEU A 242 15.09 10.86 5.55
C LEU A 242 14.16 9.83 4.89
N LEU A 243 13.81 8.74 5.57
CA LEU A 243 12.87 7.74 5.07
C LEU A 243 11.47 8.35 4.83
N LEU A 244 10.98 9.16 5.76
CA LEU A 244 9.69 9.85 5.63
C LEU A 244 9.70 10.89 4.51
N CYS A 245 10.77 11.68 4.38
CA CYS A 245 10.92 12.66 3.31
C CYS A 245 11.00 11.98 1.94
N ALA A 246 11.78 10.92 1.81
CA ALA A 246 11.88 10.15 0.57
C ALA A 246 10.52 9.53 0.19
N ALA A 247 9.81 8.94 1.15
CA ALA A 247 8.46 8.44 0.96
C ALA A 247 7.50 9.54 0.48
N ALA A 248 7.51 10.71 1.13
CA ALA A 248 6.65 11.83 0.76
C ALA A 248 6.93 12.35 -0.65
N VAL A 249 8.21 12.45 -1.03
CA VAL A 249 8.64 12.83 -2.39
C VAL A 249 8.16 11.81 -3.42
N LEU A 250 8.41 10.52 -3.20
CA LEU A 250 8.04 9.45 -4.12
C LEU A 250 6.52 9.34 -4.29
N ILE A 251 5.75 9.42 -3.21
CA ILE A 251 4.27 9.38 -3.25
C ILE A 251 3.73 10.61 -3.99
N SER A 252 4.29 11.80 -3.75
CA SER A 252 3.86 13.04 -4.40
C SER A 252 4.19 13.03 -5.90
N ALA A 253 5.36 12.51 -6.27
CA ALA A 253 5.75 12.33 -7.66
C ALA A 253 4.83 11.32 -8.36
N GLY A 254 4.56 10.17 -7.73
CA GLY A 254 3.65 9.16 -8.25
C GLY A 254 2.24 9.69 -8.49
N LYS A 255 1.69 10.47 -7.55
CA LYS A 255 0.36 11.11 -7.69
C LYS A 255 0.29 12.10 -8.86
N LYS A 256 1.36 12.85 -9.13
CA LYS A 256 1.42 13.76 -10.29
C LYS A 256 1.48 13.02 -11.62
N VAL A 257 2.16 11.87 -11.67
CA VAL A 257 2.24 11.04 -12.88
C VAL A 257 0.90 10.33 -13.13
N GLY A 258 0.30 9.72 -12.11
CA GLY A 258 -1.00 9.04 -12.21
C GLY A 258 -2.17 10.01 -12.46
N GLY A 259 -2.14 11.21 -11.89
CA GLY A 259 -3.19 12.23 -12.08
C GLY A 259 -3.35 12.71 -13.54
N LYS A 260 -2.30 12.62 -14.35
CA LYS A 260 -2.37 12.93 -15.79
C LYS A 260 -3.19 11.91 -16.61
N LYS A 261 -3.45 10.70 -16.08
CA LYS A 261 -4.24 9.65 -16.77
C LYS A 261 -5.76 9.78 -16.58
N VAL A 262 -6.22 10.53 -15.58
CA VAL A 262 -7.66 10.64 -15.23
C VAL A 262 -8.28 11.95 -15.75
N GLY A 263 -7.46 12.94 -16.10
CA GLY A 263 -7.89 14.26 -16.56
C GLY A 263 -7.65 14.55 -18.04
N GLY A 264 -7.43 13.52 -18.86
CA GLY A 264 -7.20 13.63 -20.31
C GLY A 264 -8.29 12.91 -21.10
#